data_AF-A0A2N9PAQ0-F1
#
_entry.id   AF-A0A2N9PAQ0-F1
#
_cell.length_a   1.000
_cell.length_b   1.000
_cell.length_c   1.000
_cell.angle_alpha   90.00
_cell.angle_beta   90.00
_cell.angle_gamma   90.00
#
_symmetry.space_group_name_H-M   'P 1'
#
loop_
_entity.id
_entity.type
_entity.pdbx_description
1 polymer ?
#
loop_
_entity_poly.entity_id
_entity_poly.type
_entity_poly.pdbx_seq_one_letter_code
_entity_poly.pdbx_strand_id
1 'polypeptide(L)'
;MGIISLIFETFFPDYSYNNCYFVITSAKIGFLIKIMSKKVKYYYDTESLAYRKIKPKKGRKVGVGILFLLASVLFGFLFFFLISDLGYFSTPKDKMQARELENLKLNYVILNKKIDQLNEVLASIEERDNNIYKVYFNMASPGETSEDKKIVSKARFKNLLAMNNEQLIVSTETRLSGLSKSLVGQSKSLDKILSLAKSKDRFLGSIPAIQPVKNEQLKRMASGFGYRSDPFTKARKMHKGMDFTAPTGTPVFATGDGVVRRADAGASGFGNHIVINHGFGYETIYAHLSRYNCRLGRRVKRGDIIGFVGSTGRSQAPHLHYEVHKNGSVVNPINFYYGNISAVEYTAIAKMATQENQSFD
;
A
#
# COMPACT_ATOMS: atom_id res chain seq x y z
N MET A 1 6.81 -14.96 -71.28
CA MET A 1 7.76 -15.85 -70.57
C MET A 1 8.50 -15.18 -69.40
N GLY A 2 8.63 -13.84 -69.34
CA GLY A 2 9.34 -13.17 -68.22
C GLY A 2 8.68 -13.27 -66.83
N ILE A 3 7.37 -13.51 -66.74
CA ILE A 3 6.65 -13.54 -65.44
C ILE A 3 6.79 -14.91 -64.75
N ILE A 4 6.99 -16.00 -65.50
CA ILE A 4 7.15 -17.35 -64.93
C ILE A 4 8.59 -17.57 -64.40
N SER A 5 9.58 -16.88 -64.98
CA SER A 5 10.97 -16.96 -64.54
C SER A 5 11.21 -16.27 -63.18
N LEU A 6 10.52 -15.16 -62.90
CA LEU A 6 10.69 -14.40 -61.65
C LEU A 6 10.12 -15.11 -60.41
N ILE A 7 9.14 -16.00 -60.61
CA ILE A 7 8.48 -16.74 -59.53
C ILE A 7 9.34 -17.93 -59.04
N PHE A 8 10.25 -18.44 -59.89
CA PHE A 8 11.07 -19.61 -59.54
C PHE A 8 12.34 -19.23 -58.75
N GLU A 9 12.96 -18.09 -59.05
CA GLU A 9 14.16 -17.59 -58.33
C GLU A 9 13.85 -17.06 -56.92
N THR A 10 12.59 -16.73 -56.61
CA THR A 10 12.19 -16.21 -55.29
C THR A 10 11.83 -17.30 -54.27
N PHE A 11 11.70 -18.57 -54.69
CA PHE A 11 11.16 -19.64 -53.83
C PHE A 11 12.17 -20.73 -53.39
N PHE A 12 13.40 -20.76 -53.92
CA PHE A 12 14.41 -21.75 -53.51
C PHE A 12 15.84 -21.16 -53.55
N PRO A 13 16.37 -20.60 -52.43
CA PRO A 13 17.67 -19.93 -52.43
C PRO A 13 18.85 -20.89 -52.20
N ASP A 14 18.62 -22.14 -51.83
CA ASP A 14 19.71 -23.06 -51.44
C ASP A 14 19.57 -24.40 -52.15
N TYR A 15 20.09 -24.53 -53.37
CA TYR A 15 20.57 -25.83 -53.86
C TYR A 15 21.77 -25.66 -54.79
N SER A 16 22.88 -26.22 -54.33
CA SER A 16 24.19 -26.31 -54.97
C SER A 16 24.12 -26.79 -56.43
N TYR A 17 24.72 -26.00 -57.32
CA TYR A 17 24.92 -26.34 -58.73
C TYR A 17 25.89 -27.51 -58.85
N ASN A 18 25.39 -28.67 -59.29
CA ASN A 18 26.20 -29.66 -59.98
C ASN A 18 25.68 -29.82 -61.41
N ASN A 19 26.59 -29.54 -62.35
CA ASN A 19 26.54 -29.79 -63.78
C ASN A 19 25.54 -30.86 -64.23
N CYS A 20 24.48 -30.43 -64.91
CA CYS A 20 23.96 -31.18 -66.04
C CYS A 20 23.30 -30.21 -67.01
N TYR A 21 23.97 -30.01 -68.14
CA TYR A 21 23.50 -29.25 -69.27
C TYR A 21 22.11 -29.75 -69.71
N PHE A 22 21.10 -28.89 -69.62
CA PHE A 22 19.92 -29.02 -70.49
C PHE A 22 19.75 -27.74 -71.27
N VAL A 23 20.48 -27.69 -72.39
CA VAL A 23 20.27 -26.77 -73.49
C VAL A 23 18.84 -27.01 -74.00
N ILE A 24 17.86 -26.28 -73.46
CA ILE A 24 16.54 -26.17 -74.09
C ILE A 24 16.69 -25.11 -75.19
N THR A 25 17.29 -25.55 -76.29
CA THR A 25 17.19 -24.88 -77.58
C THR A 25 15.74 -24.51 -77.85
N SER A 26 15.53 -23.28 -78.28
CA SER A 26 14.28 -22.63 -78.74
C SER A 26 13.57 -23.33 -79.91
N ALA A 27 13.89 -24.60 -80.18
CA ALA A 27 13.42 -25.38 -81.32
C ALA A 27 12.25 -26.34 -81.01
N LYS A 28 11.78 -26.47 -79.76
CA LYS A 28 10.68 -27.41 -79.40
C LYS A 28 9.34 -26.78 -79.01
N ILE A 29 9.24 -25.46 -78.92
CA ILE A 29 7.95 -24.76 -78.71
C ILE A 29 7.24 -24.45 -80.05
N GLY A 30 7.97 -24.50 -81.17
CA GLY A 30 7.41 -24.39 -82.53
C GLY A 30 6.80 -25.67 -83.10
N PHE A 31 6.94 -26.82 -82.41
CA PHE A 31 6.54 -28.13 -82.95
C PHE A 31 5.11 -28.57 -82.58
N LEU A 32 4.40 -27.83 -81.71
CA LEU A 32 3.00 -28.12 -81.35
C LEU A 32 1.97 -27.30 -82.12
N ILE A 33 2.40 -26.38 -83.00
CA ILE A 33 1.51 -25.60 -83.90
C ILE A 33 1.62 -26.07 -85.36
N LYS A 34 2.30 -27.20 -85.61
CA LYS A 34 2.43 -27.77 -86.95
C LYS A 34 1.38 -28.86 -87.19
N ILE A 35 0.37 -28.48 -87.98
CA ILE A 35 -0.57 -29.36 -88.71
C ILE A 35 -1.78 -29.83 -87.90
N MET A 36 -2.73 -28.93 -87.68
CA MET A 36 -4.13 -29.25 -87.95
C MET A 36 -4.50 -28.61 -89.28
N SER A 37 -4.17 -29.27 -90.40
CA SER A 37 -4.85 -28.93 -91.65
C SER A 37 -6.35 -29.08 -91.39
N LYS A 38 -7.11 -28.05 -91.75
CA LYS A 38 -8.54 -27.94 -91.44
C LYS A 38 -9.27 -29.02 -92.24
N LYS A 39 -9.38 -30.25 -91.71
CA LYS A 39 -10.13 -31.35 -92.35
C LYS A 39 -11.56 -30.87 -92.58
N VAL A 40 -11.87 -30.62 -93.84
CA VAL A 40 -13.18 -30.16 -94.25
C VAL A 40 -14.11 -31.38 -94.23
N LYS A 41 -15.07 -31.39 -93.32
CA LYS A 41 -16.08 -32.45 -93.26
C LYS A 41 -17.19 -32.12 -94.27
N TYR A 42 -17.56 -33.11 -95.09
CA TYR A 42 -18.67 -33.02 -96.03
C TYR A 42 -19.79 -33.94 -95.54
N TYR A 43 -21.04 -33.59 -95.78
CA TYR A 43 -22.16 -34.51 -95.64
C TYR A 43 -22.78 -34.75 -97.01
N TYR A 44 -23.27 -35.98 -97.24
CA TYR A 44 -23.95 -36.33 -98.47
C TYR A 44 -25.41 -35.87 -98.37
N ASP A 45 -25.83 -35.04 -99.31
CA ASP A 45 -27.20 -34.56 -99.41
C ASP A 45 -27.95 -35.46 -100.42
N THR A 46 -28.88 -36.26 -99.91
CA THR A 46 -29.56 -37.31 -100.69
C THR A 46 -30.49 -36.75 -101.77
N GLU A 47 -30.95 -35.51 -101.63
CA GLU A 47 -31.86 -34.87 -102.60
C GLU A 47 -31.11 -34.17 -103.74
N SER A 48 -29.91 -33.63 -103.48
CA SER A 48 -29.09 -32.96 -104.49
C SER A 48 -27.96 -33.82 -105.05
N LEU A 49 -27.84 -35.09 -104.61
CA LEU A 49 -26.80 -36.07 -104.99
C LEU A 49 -25.37 -35.50 -104.93
N ALA A 50 -25.12 -34.53 -104.04
CA ALA A 50 -23.86 -33.79 -103.98
C ALA A 50 -23.31 -33.71 -102.55
N TYR A 51 -21.98 -33.79 -102.44
CA TYR A 51 -21.29 -33.61 -101.17
C TYR A 51 -21.19 -32.12 -100.81
N ARG A 52 -21.90 -31.70 -99.76
CA ARG A 52 -21.87 -30.31 -99.27
C ARG A 52 -20.91 -30.15 -98.10
N LYS A 53 -20.10 -29.09 -98.18
CA LYS A 53 -19.12 -28.71 -97.15
C LYS A 53 -19.83 -28.24 -95.88
N ILE A 54 -19.55 -28.89 -94.75
CA ILE A 54 -20.04 -28.46 -93.43
C ILE A 54 -19.33 -27.15 -93.07
N LYS A 55 -20.04 -26.02 -93.22
CA LYS A 55 -19.57 -24.72 -92.75
C LYS A 55 -19.77 -24.66 -91.23
N PRO A 56 -18.70 -24.61 -90.41
CA PRO A 56 -18.88 -24.48 -88.96
C PRO A 56 -19.59 -23.15 -88.67
N LYS A 57 -20.71 -23.19 -87.94
CA LYS A 57 -21.38 -21.97 -87.48
C LYS A 57 -20.40 -21.17 -86.62
N LYS A 58 -20.11 -19.91 -87.01
CA LYS A 58 -19.19 -19.03 -86.26
C LYS A 58 -19.58 -18.94 -84.77
N GLY A 59 -20.88 -18.93 -84.47
CA GLY A 59 -21.42 -18.92 -83.10
C GLY A 59 -21.06 -20.14 -82.25
N ARG A 60 -20.88 -21.34 -82.83
CA ARG A 60 -20.49 -22.54 -82.06
C ARG A 60 -19.05 -22.47 -81.56
N LYS A 61 -18.14 -21.85 -82.34
CA LYS A 61 -16.75 -21.62 -81.91
C LYS A 61 -16.67 -20.59 -80.79
N VAL A 62 -17.47 -19.53 -80.88
CA VAL A 62 -17.59 -18.50 -79.84
C VAL A 62 -18.17 -19.11 -78.56
N GLY A 63 -19.23 -19.92 -78.66
CA GLY A 63 -19.85 -20.59 -77.51
C GLY A 63 -18.91 -21.54 -76.77
N VAL A 64 -18.12 -22.35 -77.48
CA VAL A 64 -17.11 -23.23 -76.85
C VAL A 64 -16.00 -22.40 -76.17
N GLY A 65 -15.58 -21.28 -76.76
CA GLY A 65 -14.61 -20.36 -76.14
C GLY A 65 -15.13 -19.73 -74.84
N ILE A 66 -16.40 -19.30 -74.83
CA ILE A 66 -17.06 -18.76 -73.63
C ILE A 66 -17.20 -19.84 -72.55
N LEU A 67 -17.60 -21.06 -72.92
CA LEU A 67 -17.73 -22.17 -71.99
C LEU A 67 -16.39 -22.55 -71.34
N PHE A 68 -15.29 -22.51 -72.11
CA PHE A 68 -13.94 -22.74 -71.59
C PHE A 68 -13.52 -21.63 -70.60
N LEU A 69 -13.80 -20.37 -70.90
CA LEU A 69 -13.53 -19.25 -69.98
C LEU A 69 -14.32 -19.40 -68.68
N LEU A 70 -15.62 -19.72 -68.75
CA LEU A 70 -16.45 -19.96 -67.58
C LEU A 70 -15.94 -21.15 -66.75
N ALA A 71 -15.58 -22.26 -67.41
CA ALA A 71 -15.01 -23.41 -66.73
C ALA A 71 -13.67 -23.08 -66.04
N SER A 72 -12.81 -22.28 -66.68
CA SER A 72 -11.54 -21.85 -66.09
C SER A 72 -11.72 -20.94 -64.88
N VAL A 73 -12.69 -20.03 -64.91
CA VAL A 73 -13.02 -19.17 -63.76
C VAL A 73 -13.55 -20.00 -62.61
N LEU A 74 -14.45 -20.94 -62.89
CA LEU A 74 -15.03 -21.84 -61.88
C LEU A 74 -13.96 -22.73 -61.25
N PHE A 75 -13.05 -23.28 -62.06
CA PHE A 75 -11.93 -24.07 -61.57
C PHE A 75 -10.94 -23.24 -60.74
N GLY A 76 -10.65 -22.00 -61.14
CA GLY A 76 -9.82 -21.07 -60.37
C GLY A 76 -10.45 -20.71 -59.02
N PHE A 77 -11.75 -20.48 -59.00
CA PHE A 77 -12.50 -20.22 -57.76
C PHE A 77 -12.49 -21.44 -56.83
N LEU A 78 -12.74 -22.64 -57.36
CA LEU A 78 -12.68 -23.88 -56.61
C LEU A 78 -11.28 -24.09 -56.02
N PHE A 79 -10.23 -23.87 -56.81
CA PHE A 79 -8.84 -24.02 -56.38
C PHE A 79 -8.43 -22.97 -55.32
N PHE A 80 -8.92 -21.74 -55.44
CA PHE A 80 -8.72 -20.69 -54.43
C PHE A 80 -9.34 -21.09 -53.08
N PHE A 81 -10.58 -21.58 -53.09
CA PHE A 81 -11.22 -22.10 -51.87
C PHE A 81 -10.46 -23.28 -51.30
N LEU A 82 -10.04 -24.23 -52.15
CA LEU A 82 -9.30 -25.42 -51.73
C LEU A 82 -7.96 -25.06 -51.07
N ILE A 83 -7.20 -24.12 -51.66
CA ILE A 83 -5.94 -23.63 -51.08
C ILE A 83 -6.17 -22.84 -49.78
N SER A 84 -7.22 -22.03 -49.74
CA SER A 84 -7.55 -21.21 -48.57
C SER A 84 -7.96 -22.08 -47.37
N ASP A 85 -8.73 -23.14 -47.61
CA ASP A 85 -9.22 -24.06 -46.57
C ASP A 85 -8.13 -25.05 -46.10
N LEU A 86 -7.18 -25.41 -46.98
CA LEU A 86 -6.03 -26.27 -46.64
C LEU A 86 -5.03 -25.59 -45.69
N GLY A 87 -5.15 -24.28 -45.40
CA GLY A 87 -4.37 -23.58 -44.38
C GLY A 87 -2.84 -23.54 -44.61
N TYR A 88 -2.36 -23.99 -45.77
CA TYR A 88 -0.92 -24.17 -46.03
C TYR A 88 -0.15 -22.84 -46.21
N PHE A 89 -0.84 -21.77 -46.60
CA PHE A 89 -0.24 -20.45 -46.84
C PHE A 89 -0.61 -19.46 -45.73
N SER A 90 0.08 -19.57 -44.59
CA SER A 90 0.08 -18.48 -43.60
C SER A 90 0.96 -17.34 -44.11
N THR A 91 0.40 -16.13 -44.25
CA THR A 91 1.17 -14.98 -44.72
C THR A 91 2.26 -14.65 -43.69
N PRO A 92 3.40 -14.04 -44.09
CA PRO A 92 4.41 -13.58 -43.14
C PRO A 92 3.82 -12.70 -42.04
N LYS A 93 2.79 -11.90 -42.38
CA LYS A 93 2.05 -11.05 -41.45
C LYS A 93 1.29 -11.87 -40.41
N ASP A 94 0.60 -12.94 -40.81
CA ASP A 94 -0.15 -13.81 -39.88
C ASP A 94 0.81 -14.47 -38.87
N LYS A 95 1.98 -14.93 -39.33
CA LYS A 95 3.01 -15.51 -38.45
C LYS A 95 3.58 -14.48 -37.47
N MET A 96 3.78 -13.24 -37.92
CA MET A 96 4.22 -12.15 -37.05
C MET A 96 3.17 -11.81 -36.00
N GLN A 97 1.90 -11.70 -36.39
CA GLN A 97 0.79 -11.45 -35.46
C GLN A 97 0.63 -12.58 -34.44
N ALA A 98 0.78 -13.84 -34.87
CA ALA A 98 0.77 -14.98 -33.95
C ALA A 98 1.90 -14.90 -32.90
N ARG A 99 3.12 -14.51 -33.32
CA ARG A 99 4.25 -14.29 -32.40
C ARG A 99 4.02 -13.13 -31.44
N GLU A 100 3.46 -12.02 -31.93
CA GLU A 100 3.09 -10.88 -31.08
C GLU A 100 2.07 -11.30 -30.02
N LEU A 101 1.07 -12.10 -30.40
CA LEU A 101 0.07 -12.60 -29.47
C LEU A 101 0.67 -13.52 -28.40
N GLU A 102 1.60 -14.41 -28.78
CA GLU A 102 2.31 -15.24 -27.81
C GLU A 102 3.18 -14.42 -26.86
N ASN A 103 3.90 -13.40 -27.37
CA ASN A 103 4.66 -12.49 -26.53
C ASN A 103 3.77 -11.71 -25.55
N LEU A 104 2.60 -11.24 -25.99
CA LEU A 104 1.63 -10.58 -25.12
C LEU A 104 1.14 -11.53 -24.02
N LYS A 105 0.78 -12.78 -24.35
CA LYS A 105 0.41 -13.80 -23.35
C LYS A 105 1.52 -14.00 -22.31
N LEU A 106 2.78 -14.09 -22.75
CA LEU A 106 3.92 -14.22 -21.84
C LEU A 106 4.06 -13.00 -20.92
N ASN A 107 3.87 -11.79 -21.43
CA ASN A 107 3.90 -10.56 -20.63
C ASN A 107 2.81 -10.56 -19.54
N TYR A 108 1.60 -11.00 -19.85
CA TYR A 108 0.53 -11.14 -18.86
C TYR A 108 0.87 -12.18 -17.79
N VAL A 109 1.49 -13.28 -18.16
CA VAL A 109 1.93 -14.31 -17.21
C VAL A 109 3.02 -13.76 -16.27
N ILE A 110 4.01 -13.04 -16.80
CA ILE A 110 5.05 -12.38 -15.99
C ILE A 110 4.43 -11.33 -15.07
N LEU A 111 3.48 -10.54 -15.57
CA LEU A 111 2.77 -9.54 -14.77
C LEU A 111 2.01 -10.18 -13.60
N ASN A 112 1.31 -11.29 -13.84
CA ASN A 112 0.64 -12.06 -12.79
C ASN A 112 1.63 -12.58 -11.73
N LYS A 113 2.82 -13.03 -12.14
CA LYS A 113 3.89 -13.42 -11.20
C LYS A 113 4.39 -12.25 -10.37
N LYS A 114 4.52 -11.06 -10.95
CA LYS A 114 4.85 -9.83 -10.20
C LYS A 114 3.74 -9.44 -9.22
N ILE A 115 2.47 -9.60 -9.61
CA ILE A 115 1.33 -9.41 -8.71
C ILE A 115 1.42 -10.40 -7.53
N ASP A 116 1.79 -11.66 -7.75
CA ASP A 116 2.01 -12.61 -6.64
C ASP A 116 3.08 -12.11 -5.67
N GLN A 117 4.23 -11.65 -6.18
CA GLN A 117 5.32 -11.12 -5.36
C GLN A 117 4.87 -9.89 -4.55
N LEU A 118 4.12 -8.98 -5.17
CA LEU A 118 3.59 -7.80 -4.48
C LEU A 118 2.59 -8.17 -3.39
N ASN A 119 1.77 -9.19 -3.61
CA ASN A 119 0.86 -9.71 -2.57
C ASN A 119 1.62 -10.33 -1.39
N GLU A 120 2.71 -11.05 -1.65
CA GLU A 120 3.57 -11.61 -0.58
C GLU A 120 4.22 -10.48 0.24
N VAL A 121 4.70 -9.42 -0.41
CA VAL A 121 5.23 -8.22 0.27
C VAL A 121 4.13 -7.50 1.06
N LEU A 122 2.95 -7.33 0.47
CA LEU A 122 1.80 -6.69 1.10
C LEU A 122 1.36 -7.45 2.36
N ALA A 123 1.30 -8.78 2.31
CA ALA A 123 0.99 -9.62 3.46
C ALA A 123 2.00 -9.44 4.60
N SER A 124 3.30 -9.33 4.28
CA SER A 124 4.33 -9.02 5.28
C SER A 124 4.16 -7.63 5.89
N ILE A 125 3.76 -6.63 5.10
CA ILE A 125 3.46 -5.28 5.60
C ILE A 125 2.24 -5.31 6.52
N GLU A 126 1.17 -6.02 6.14
CA GLU A 126 -0.02 -6.23 6.98
C GLU A 126 0.32 -6.88 8.32
N GLU A 127 1.18 -7.90 8.32
CA GLU A 127 1.62 -8.53 9.55
C GLU A 127 2.38 -7.57 10.47
N ARG A 128 3.31 -6.78 9.91
CA ARG A 128 4.05 -5.76 10.67
C ARG A 128 3.14 -4.68 11.22
N ASP A 129 2.20 -4.20 10.40
CA ASP A 129 1.19 -3.21 10.78
C ASP A 129 0.35 -3.73 11.96
N ASN A 130 -0.18 -4.95 11.86
CA ASN A 130 -0.94 -5.60 12.92
C ASN A 130 -0.12 -5.78 14.21
N ASN A 131 1.16 -6.12 14.09
CA ASN A 131 2.05 -6.25 15.24
C ASN A 131 2.23 -4.90 15.95
N ILE A 132 2.29 -3.79 15.21
CA ILE A 132 2.37 -2.44 15.82
C ILE A 132 1.13 -2.15 16.67
N TYR A 133 -0.07 -2.42 16.15
CA TYR A 133 -1.32 -2.24 16.91
C TYR A 133 -1.35 -3.06 18.20
N LYS A 134 -0.92 -4.32 18.13
CA LYS A 134 -0.93 -5.23 19.29
C LYS A 134 0.10 -4.87 20.34
N VAL A 135 1.37 -4.68 19.94
CA VAL A 135 2.48 -4.50 20.88
C VAL A 135 2.53 -3.09 21.44
N TYR A 136 2.33 -2.06 20.61
CA TYR A 136 2.48 -0.68 21.06
C TYR A 136 1.18 -0.09 21.58
N PHE A 137 0.03 -0.52 21.07
CA PHE A 137 -1.25 0.10 21.38
C PHE A 137 -2.25 -0.84 22.08
N ASN A 138 -1.88 -2.11 22.31
CA ASN A 138 -2.72 -3.14 22.93
C ASN A 138 -4.14 -3.19 22.30
N MET A 139 -4.23 -2.98 20.99
CA MET A 139 -5.50 -2.97 20.26
C MET A 139 -5.44 -3.87 19.03
N ALA A 140 -6.61 -4.31 18.58
CA ALA A 140 -6.72 -4.99 17.29
C ALA A 140 -6.52 -4.00 16.15
N SER A 141 -5.89 -4.45 15.07
CA SER A 141 -5.76 -3.64 13.87
C SER A 141 -7.12 -3.49 13.17
N PRO A 142 -7.42 -2.34 12.54
CA PRO A 142 -8.65 -2.17 11.77
C PRO A 142 -8.83 -3.20 10.64
N GLY A 143 -7.74 -3.82 10.16
CA GLY A 143 -7.77 -4.85 9.14
C GLY A 143 -7.94 -6.29 9.66
N GLU A 144 -8.03 -6.50 10.98
CA GLU A 144 -8.21 -7.84 11.55
C GLU A 144 -9.65 -8.38 11.48
N THR A 145 -10.64 -7.57 11.12
CA THR A 145 -12.03 -8.02 10.93
C THR A 145 -12.19 -8.85 9.65
N SER A 146 -11.77 -10.10 9.74
CA SER A 146 -12.43 -11.36 9.37
C SER A 146 -13.10 -11.59 8.00
N GLU A 147 -13.11 -10.68 7.02
CA GLU A 147 -13.72 -10.98 5.70
C GLU A 147 -12.82 -10.71 4.48
N ASP A 148 -11.87 -9.77 4.55
CA ASP A 148 -11.04 -9.40 3.38
C ASP A 148 -9.84 -10.34 3.12
N LYS A 149 -9.47 -11.22 4.08
CA LYS A 149 -8.32 -12.15 3.94
C LYS A 149 -8.51 -13.26 2.90
N LYS A 150 -9.65 -13.34 2.21
CA LYS A 150 -9.97 -14.45 1.30
C LYS A 150 -9.68 -14.22 -0.18
N ILE A 151 -9.26 -13.03 -0.61
CA ILE A 151 -9.21 -12.70 -2.05
C ILE A 151 -7.78 -12.46 -2.55
N VAL A 152 -6.86 -13.41 -2.35
CA VAL A 152 -5.73 -13.58 -3.28
C VAL A 152 -5.41 -15.07 -3.38
N SER A 153 -6.31 -15.85 -3.99
CA SER A 153 -5.95 -17.20 -4.38
C SER A 153 -4.82 -17.10 -5.41
N LYS A 154 -3.64 -17.61 -5.06
CA LYS A 154 -2.50 -17.71 -5.99
C LYS A 154 -2.95 -18.50 -7.20
N ALA A 155 -3.19 -17.83 -8.32
CA ALA A 155 -3.59 -18.50 -9.54
C ALA A 155 -2.44 -19.43 -9.95
N ARG A 156 -2.68 -20.74 -10.01
CA ARG A 156 -1.63 -21.68 -10.43
C ARG A 156 -1.16 -21.28 -11.82
N PHE A 157 0.15 -21.15 -12.00
CA PHE A 157 0.80 -20.78 -13.27
C PHE A 157 0.25 -21.58 -14.47
N LYS A 158 -0.02 -22.87 -14.26
CA LYS A 158 -0.63 -23.77 -15.27
C LYS A 158 -2.03 -23.32 -15.72
N ASN A 159 -2.83 -22.74 -14.83
CA ASN A 159 -4.18 -22.27 -15.14
C ASN A 159 -4.13 -21.01 -16.01
N LEU A 160 -3.15 -20.11 -15.78
CA LEU A 160 -2.96 -18.89 -16.57
C LEU A 160 -2.60 -19.21 -18.04
N LEU A 161 -1.81 -20.26 -18.27
CA LEU A 161 -1.45 -20.71 -19.63
C LEU A 161 -2.61 -21.37 -20.38
N ALA A 162 -3.60 -21.90 -19.66
CA ALA A 162 -4.77 -22.57 -20.22
C ALA A 162 -5.96 -21.63 -20.49
N MET A 163 -5.88 -20.37 -20.03
CA MET A 163 -6.94 -19.37 -20.22
C MET A 163 -6.96 -18.83 -21.65
N ASN A 164 -8.16 -18.46 -22.10
CA ASN A 164 -8.29 -17.65 -23.30
C ASN A 164 -7.84 -16.19 -23.02
N ASN A 165 -7.62 -15.41 -24.08
CA ASN A 165 -7.06 -14.06 -23.96
C ASN A 165 -7.95 -13.14 -23.08
N GLU A 166 -9.26 -13.23 -23.24
CA GLU A 166 -10.22 -12.41 -22.49
C GLU A 166 -10.21 -12.74 -21.00
N GLN A 167 -10.23 -14.03 -20.64
CA GLN A 167 -10.14 -14.50 -19.26
C GLN A 167 -8.82 -14.08 -18.61
N LEU A 168 -7.72 -14.13 -19.35
CA LEU A 168 -6.41 -13.70 -18.84
C LEU A 168 -6.40 -12.20 -18.52
N ILE A 169 -6.98 -11.37 -19.38
CA ILE A 169 -7.08 -9.92 -19.17
C ILE A 169 -7.98 -9.61 -17.97
N VAL A 170 -9.19 -10.17 -17.94
CA VAL A 170 -10.16 -9.93 -16.86
C VAL A 170 -9.61 -10.38 -15.51
N SER A 171 -9.02 -11.57 -15.43
CA SER A 171 -8.43 -12.06 -14.18
C SER A 171 -7.26 -11.19 -13.72
N THR A 172 -6.42 -10.71 -14.64
CA THR A 172 -5.31 -9.81 -14.31
C THR A 172 -5.83 -8.47 -13.78
N GLU A 173 -6.85 -7.90 -14.42
CA GLU A 173 -7.48 -6.64 -13.98
C GLU A 173 -8.09 -6.78 -12.59
N THR A 174 -8.86 -7.85 -12.34
CA THR A 174 -9.50 -8.07 -11.04
C THR A 174 -8.47 -8.21 -9.92
N ARG A 175 -7.37 -8.93 -10.20
CA ARG A 175 -6.26 -9.07 -9.24
C ARG A 175 -5.55 -7.74 -8.99
N LEU A 176 -5.34 -6.92 -10.02
CA LEU A 176 -4.72 -5.61 -9.89
C LEU A 176 -5.63 -4.64 -9.11
N SER A 177 -6.92 -4.66 -9.38
CA SER A 177 -7.94 -3.89 -8.66
C SER A 177 -7.99 -4.29 -7.18
N GLY A 178 -7.98 -5.59 -6.87
CA GLY A 178 -7.86 -6.11 -5.51
C GLY A 178 -6.59 -5.64 -4.80
N LEU A 179 -5.42 -5.78 -5.45
CA LEU A 179 -4.14 -5.31 -4.91
C LEU A 179 -4.16 -3.79 -4.64
N SER A 180 -4.72 -3.01 -5.57
CA SER A 180 -4.86 -1.55 -5.41
C SER A 180 -5.75 -1.20 -4.21
N LYS A 181 -6.89 -1.89 -4.05
CA LYS A 181 -7.79 -1.71 -2.89
C LYS A 181 -7.06 -2.01 -1.58
N SER A 182 -6.32 -3.11 -1.50
CA SER A 182 -5.57 -3.46 -0.29
C SER A 182 -4.44 -2.47 0.02
N LEU A 183 -3.74 -1.97 -1.01
CA LEU A 183 -2.74 -0.91 -0.85
C LEU A 183 -3.35 0.38 -0.28
N VAL A 184 -4.53 0.78 -0.75
CA VAL A 184 -5.26 1.94 -0.20
C VAL A 184 -5.65 1.68 1.26
N GLY A 185 -6.08 0.46 1.59
CA GLY A 185 -6.36 0.05 2.97
C GLY A 185 -5.13 0.21 3.88
N GLN A 186 -3.98 -0.29 3.43
CA GLN A 186 -2.72 -0.17 4.17
C GLN A 186 -2.24 1.26 4.34
N SER A 187 -2.37 2.10 3.31
CA SER A 187 -2.06 3.53 3.43
C SER A 187 -2.88 4.20 4.53
N LYS A 188 -4.20 3.92 4.60
CA LYS A 188 -5.07 4.48 5.65
C LYS A 188 -4.72 3.95 7.04
N SER A 189 -4.29 2.69 7.14
CA SER A 189 -3.84 2.12 8.42
C SER A 189 -2.58 2.83 8.94
N LEU A 190 -1.63 3.14 8.06
CA LEU A 190 -0.42 3.89 8.42
C LEU A 190 -0.73 5.30 8.92
N ASP A 191 -1.66 6.02 8.28
CA ASP A 191 -2.13 7.33 8.76
C ASP A 191 -2.73 7.23 10.18
N LYS A 192 -3.48 6.14 10.45
CA LYS A 192 -4.04 5.88 11.77
C LYS A 192 -2.94 5.59 12.79
N ILE A 193 -1.93 4.78 12.47
CA ILE A 193 -0.76 4.56 13.35
C ILE A 193 -0.09 5.88 13.67
N LEU A 194 0.12 6.76 12.69
CA LEU A 194 0.72 8.07 12.94
C LEU A 194 -0.11 8.90 13.92
N SER A 195 -1.44 8.87 13.77
CA SER A 195 -2.35 9.55 14.69
C SER A 195 -2.30 8.96 16.11
N LEU A 196 -2.22 7.63 16.23
CA LEU A 196 -2.13 6.91 17.50
C LEU A 196 -0.78 7.13 18.18
N ALA A 197 0.31 7.12 17.41
CA ALA A 197 1.64 7.43 17.91
C ALA A 197 1.71 8.85 18.45
N LYS A 198 1.16 9.83 17.71
CA LYS A 198 1.05 11.22 18.18
C LYS A 198 0.20 11.35 19.44
N SER A 199 -0.92 10.64 19.53
CA SER A 199 -1.78 10.71 20.72
C SER A 199 -1.13 10.02 21.92
N LYS A 200 -0.46 8.89 21.72
CA LYS A 200 0.31 8.18 22.74
C LYS A 200 1.50 9.02 23.23
N ASP A 201 2.24 9.67 22.34
CA ASP A 201 3.33 10.58 22.70
C ASP A 201 2.83 11.74 23.57
N ARG A 202 1.74 12.40 23.14
CA ARG A 202 1.07 13.44 23.93
C ARG A 202 0.60 12.93 25.29
N PHE A 203 0.04 11.73 25.34
CA PHE A 203 -0.38 11.09 26.58
C PHE A 203 0.83 10.85 27.49
N LEU A 204 1.91 10.25 26.99
CA LEU A 204 3.12 10.00 27.77
C LEU A 204 3.76 11.29 28.29
N GLY A 205 3.75 12.37 27.50
CA GLY A 205 4.20 13.70 27.93
C GLY A 205 3.31 14.31 29.03
N SER A 206 2.00 14.08 28.97
CA SER A 206 1.03 14.62 29.95
C SER A 206 1.11 13.99 31.34
N ILE A 207 1.66 12.78 31.46
CA ILE A 207 1.76 12.11 32.77
C ILE A 207 2.72 12.92 33.66
N PRO A 208 2.38 13.22 34.92
CA PRO A 208 3.23 14.01 35.81
C PRO A 208 4.42 13.20 36.38
N ALA A 209 5.32 12.73 35.52
CA ALA A 209 6.24 11.62 35.78
C ALA A 209 7.58 11.98 36.47
N ILE A 210 7.75 13.21 36.97
CA ILE A 210 8.98 13.65 37.65
C ILE A 210 8.66 14.33 38.98
N GLN A 211 9.65 14.42 39.86
CA GLN A 211 9.53 15.25 41.07
C GLN A 211 9.52 16.74 40.70
N PRO A 212 8.68 17.55 41.34
CA PRO A 212 8.58 18.99 41.06
C PRO A 212 9.76 19.80 41.60
N VAL A 213 10.59 19.22 42.47
CA VAL A 213 11.80 19.83 43.03
C VAL A 213 12.95 18.84 42.89
N LYS A 214 14.14 19.30 42.48
CA LYS A 214 15.34 18.45 42.41
C LYS A 214 15.74 18.01 43.81
N ASN A 215 15.85 16.70 43.99
CA ASN A 215 16.17 16.11 45.28
C ASN A 215 17.55 15.46 45.23
N GLU A 216 18.61 16.27 45.26
CA GLU A 216 20.00 15.81 45.13
C GLU A 216 20.45 14.90 46.30
N GLN A 217 19.74 14.91 47.44
CA GLN A 217 20.12 14.13 48.64
C GLN A 217 18.95 13.45 49.37
N LEU A 218 17.74 13.41 48.80
CA LEU A 218 16.52 12.84 49.41
C LEU A 218 16.06 13.43 50.76
N LYS A 219 16.87 14.26 51.44
CA LYS A 219 16.60 14.90 52.75
C LYS A 219 15.49 15.96 52.74
N ARG A 220 14.95 16.28 51.57
CA ARG A 220 14.08 17.44 51.32
C ARG A 220 12.60 17.07 51.12
N MET A 221 12.22 15.80 51.28
CA MET A 221 10.82 15.42 51.35
C MET A 221 10.38 15.43 52.81
N ALA A 222 9.35 16.22 53.11
CA ALA A 222 8.96 16.56 54.46
C ALA A 222 7.73 15.77 54.92
N SER A 223 6.75 15.62 54.02
CA SER A 223 5.48 14.96 54.34
C SER A 223 4.83 14.36 53.09
N GLY A 224 4.23 13.17 53.23
CA GLY A 224 3.58 12.48 52.12
C GLY A 224 2.06 12.65 52.09
N PHE A 225 1.42 12.03 51.11
CA PHE A 225 -0.03 11.94 50.98
C PHE A 225 -0.63 11.01 52.06
N GLY A 226 -1.79 11.35 52.62
CA GLY A 226 -2.50 10.50 53.60
C GLY A 226 -2.99 11.26 54.85
N TYR A 227 -3.51 10.53 55.83
CA TYR A 227 -3.94 11.14 57.11
C TYR A 227 -2.74 11.51 57.98
N ARG A 228 -2.68 12.76 58.40
CA ARG A 228 -1.55 13.34 59.14
C ARG A 228 -2.04 14.33 60.20
N SER A 229 -1.15 14.74 61.12
CA SER A 229 -1.47 15.79 62.10
C SER A 229 -1.34 17.16 61.44
N ASP A 230 -2.41 17.96 61.55
CA ASP A 230 -2.48 19.32 61.03
C ASP A 230 -1.54 20.24 61.83
N PRO A 231 -0.65 21.00 61.17
CA PRO A 231 0.38 21.79 61.83
C PRO A 231 -0.14 22.81 62.85
N PHE A 232 -1.31 23.40 62.58
CA PHE A 232 -1.85 24.54 63.33
C PHE A 232 -2.92 24.11 64.32
N THR A 233 -3.75 23.13 63.97
CA THR A 233 -4.86 22.66 64.81
C THR A 233 -4.55 21.37 65.57
N LYS A 234 -3.46 20.68 65.21
CA LYS A 234 -3.07 19.35 65.70
C LYS A 234 -4.07 18.23 65.42
N ALA A 235 -5.19 18.54 64.76
CA ALA A 235 -6.21 17.58 64.38
C ALA A 235 -5.70 16.61 63.30
N ARG A 236 -6.23 15.39 63.28
CA ARG A 236 -5.93 14.42 62.22
C ARG A 236 -6.69 14.81 60.94
N LYS A 237 -5.98 15.09 59.86
CA LYS A 237 -6.55 15.59 58.59
C LYS A 237 -5.93 14.86 57.40
N MET A 238 -6.72 14.69 56.34
CA MET A 238 -6.23 14.12 55.08
C MET A 238 -5.37 15.15 54.33
N HIS A 239 -4.08 14.89 54.22
CA HIS A 239 -3.14 15.63 53.39
C HIS A 239 -3.25 15.14 51.94
N LYS A 240 -3.66 16.04 51.05
CA LYS A 240 -4.02 15.77 49.65
C LYS A 240 -2.81 15.80 48.69
N GLY A 241 -1.64 16.16 49.18
CA GLY A 241 -0.44 16.29 48.36
C GLY A 241 0.78 15.65 48.98
N MET A 242 1.94 16.09 48.51
CA MET A 242 3.24 15.84 49.11
C MET A 242 3.94 17.18 49.35
N ASP A 243 4.60 17.29 50.49
CA ASP A 243 5.36 18.47 50.88
C ASP A 243 6.86 18.24 50.68
N PHE A 244 7.47 19.13 49.92
CA PHE A 244 8.90 19.15 49.66
C PHE A 244 9.53 20.36 50.36
N THR A 245 10.20 20.14 51.49
CA THR A 245 10.99 21.17 52.18
C THR A 245 12.18 21.57 51.32
N ALA A 246 12.24 22.84 50.94
CA ALA A 246 13.39 23.39 50.26
C ALA A 246 13.54 24.88 50.58
N PRO A 247 14.77 25.44 50.50
CA PRO A 247 14.97 26.86 50.69
C PRO A 247 14.09 27.69 49.75
N THR A 248 13.60 28.83 50.25
CA THR A 248 12.89 29.81 49.41
C THR A 248 13.73 30.18 48.20
N GLY A 249 13.10 30.24 47.03
CA GLY A 249 13.81 30.47 45.77
C GLY A 249 14.28 29.21 45.05
N THR A 250 14.12 28.02 45.63
CA THR A 250 14.42 26.75 44.92
C THR A 250 13.52 26.61 43.67
N PRO A 251 14.05 26.29 42.49
CA PRO A 251 13.24 26.10 41.28
C PRO A 251 12.21 24.98 41.41
N VAL A 252 10.99 25.26 40.96
CA VAL A 252 9.88 24.31 40.85
C VAL A 252 9.63 23.99 39.38
N PHE A 253 9.55 22.71 39.06
CA PHE A 253 9.45 22.18 37.70
C PHE A 253 8.03 21.67 37.39
N ALA A 254 7.55 21.90 36.18
CA ALA A 254 6.35 21.24 35.67
C ALA A 254 6.61 19.73 35.57
N THR A 255 5.75 18.91 36.18
CA THR A 255 5.95 17.45 36.22
C THR A 255 5.48 16.73 34.96
N GLY A 256 4.71 17.40 34.11
CA GLY A 256 4.24 16.93 32.82
C GLY A 256 4.03 18.07 31.82
N ASP A 257 3.90 17.73 30.54
CA ASP A 257 3.51 18.68 29.49
C ASP A 257 2.08 19.17 29.74
N GLY A 258 1.82 20.46 29.54
CA GLY A 258 0.50 21.00 29.80
C GLY A 258 0.33 22.48 29.52
N VAL A 259 -0.78 23.02 30.00
CA VAL A 259 -1.13 24.43 29.92
C VAL A 259 -1.42 24.94 31.33
N VAL A 260 -0.82 26.06 31.68
CA VAL A 260 -1.07 26.73 32.96
C VAL A 260 -2.53 27.20 32.99
N ARG A 261 -3.34 26.58 33.84
CA ARG A 261 -4.75 26.91 34.06
C ARG A 261 -4.93 28.02 35.08
N ARG A 262 -4.02 28.14 36.06
CA ARG A 262 -4.01 29.21 37.07
C ARG A 262 -2.59 29.53 37.48
N ALA A 263 -2.34 30.79 37.81
CA ALA A 263 -1.10 31.28 38.41
C ALA A 263 -1.48 32.53 39.21
N ASP A 264 -2.03 32.32 40.42
CA ASP A 264 -2.61 33.36 41.25
C ASP A 264 -2.53 32.99 42.74
N ALA A 265 -3.02 33.87 43.62
CA ALA A 265 -3.04 33.67 45.07
C ALA A 265 -4.47 33.60 45.65
N GLY A 266 -5.47 33.42 44.79
CA GLY A 266 -6.89 33.52 45.17
C GLY A 266 -7.48 32.26 45.82
N ALA A 267 -6.72 31.15 45.85
CA ALA A 267 -7.17 29.94 46.52
C ALA A 267 -6.77 29.96 48.00
N SER A 268 -7.77 29.85 48.89
CA SER A 268 -7.54 29.83 50.34
C SER A 268 -6.61 28.68 50.74
N GLY A 269 -5.70 28.95 51.68
CA GLY A 269 -4.71 27.97 52.16
C GLY A 269 -3.44 27.89 51.31
N PHE A 270 -3.56 27.74 49.98
CA PHE A 270 -2.43 27.48 49.08
C PHE A 270 -1.46 28.66 48.91
N GLY A 271 -1.89 29.89 49.20
CA GLY A 271 -1.11 31.09 48.89
C GLY A 271 -0.86 31.21 47.38
N ASN A 272 0.34 31.67 47.02
CA ASN A 272 0.73 31.71 45.61
C ASN A 272 0.83 30.29 45.06
N HIS A 273 0.00 29.98 44.06
CA HIS A 273 -0.04 28.64 43.49
C HIS A 273 -0.18 28.66 41.97
N ILE A 274 0.27 27.57 41.36
CA ILE A 274 0.12 27.29 39.93
C ILE A 274 -0.71 26.03 39.79
N VAL A 275 -1.64 26.05 38.84
CA VAL A 275 -2.36 24.84 38.42
C VAL A 275 -2.08 24.59 36.94
N ILE A 276 -1.67 23.37 36.61
CA ILE A 276 -1.36 22.96 35.25
C ILE A 276 -2.32 21.86 34.82
N ASN A 277 -3.02 22.10 33.73
CA ASN A 277 -3.83 21.09 33.06
C ASN A 277 -2.96 20.38 32.02
N HIS A 278 -2.70 19.09 32.22
CA HIS A 278 -1.89 18.27 31.34
C HIS A 278 -2.69 17.61 30.22
N GLY A 279 -4.03 17.66 30.29
CA GLY A 279 -4.92 16.90 29.43
C GLY A 279 -5.06 15.45 29.93
N PHE A 280 -5.88 14.66 29.21
CA PHE A 280 -6.17 13.26 29.56
C PHE A 280 -6.66 13.08 31.02
N GLY A 281 -7.26 14.12 31.61
CA GLY A 281 -7.73 14.15 32.99
C GLY A 281 -6.65 14.36 34.05
N TYR A 282 -5.40 14.64 33.69
CA TYR A 282 -4.33 14.97 34.64
C TYR A 282 -4.28 16.48 34.91
N GLU A 283 -4.23 16.83 36.19
CA GLU A 283 -4.00 18.20 36.67
C GLU A 283 -3.01 18.16 37.84
N THR A 284 -2.15 19.17 37.93
CA THR A 284 -1.21 19.30 39.06
C THR A 284 -1.30 20.68 39.69
N ILE A 285 -1.12 20.72 41.01
CA ILE A 285 -1.14 21.95 41.81
C ILE A 285 0.21 22.11 42.50
N TYR A 286 0.76 23.32 42.45
CA TYR A 286 2.03 23.71 43.06
C TYR A 286 1.77 24.92 43.94
N ALA A 287 1.86 24.78 45.25
CA ALA A 287 1.45 25.81 46.20
C ALA A 287 2.58 26.34 47.07
N HIS A 288 2.27 27.37 47.87
CA HIS A 288 3.19 28.08 48.75
C HIS A 288 4.38 28.74 48.04
N LEU A 289 4.23 29.10 46.77
CA LEU A 289 5.32 29.64 45.94
C LEU A 289 5.76 31.04 46.39
N SER A 290 7.05 31.36 46.29
CA SER A 290 7.53 32.74 46.50
C SER A 290 7.29 33.61 45.28
N ARG A 291 7.45 33.03 44.08
CA ARG A 291 7.35 33.74 42.81
C ARG A 291 6.92 32.80 41.68
N TYR A 292 6.14 33.32 40.74
CA TYR A 292 5.80 32.65 39.48
C TYR A 292 6.87 32.87 38.41
N ASN A 293 7.13 31.85 37.60
CA ASN A 293 7.89 31.96 36.36
C ASN A 293 7.02 31.68 35.11
N CYS A 294 5.70 31.53 35.30
CA CYS A 294 4.72 31.33 34.25
C CYS A 294 3.47 32.20 34.47
N ARG A 295 2.58 32.22 33.49
CA ARG A 295 1.31 32.94 33.50
C ARG A 295 0.20 32.05 32.93
N LEU A 296 -1.05 32.40 33.21
CA LEU A 296 -2.25 31.76 32.64
C LEU A 296 -2.10 31.57 31.12
N GLY A 297 -2.46 30.39 30.61
CA GLY A 297 -2.44 30.05 29.19
C GLY A 297 -1.07 29.66 28.64
N ARG A 298 0.02 29.82 29.39
CA ARG A 298 1.36 29.38 28.96
C ARG A 298 1.39 27.87 28.80
N ARG A 299 1.84 27.40 27.64
CA ARG A 299 2.24 25.99 27.44
C ARG A 299 3.57 25.75 28.14
N VAL A 300 3.64 24.65 28.88
CA VAL A 300 4.85 24.21 29.56
C VAL A 300 5.18 22.79 29.13
N LYS A 301 6.48 22.49 29.13
CA LYS A 301 7.00 21.14 28.97
C LYS A 301 7.41 20.57 30.31
N ARG A 302 7.36 19.25 30.43
CA ARG A 302 7.92 18.54 31.59
C ARG A 302 9.36 19.01 31.81
N GLY A 303 9.67 19.45 33.03
CA GLY A 303 10.98 19.98 33.39
C GLY A 303 11.16 21.48 33.18
N ASP A 304 10.16 22.21 32.68
CA ASP A 304 10.20 23.68 32.66
C ASP A 304 10.11 24.24 34.08
N ILE A 305 10.90 25.28 34.37
CA ILE A 305 10.80 26.02 35.63
C ILE A 305 9.52 26.88 35.58
N ILE A 306 8.56 26.59 36.44
CA ILE A 306 7.26 27.26 36.49
C ILE A 306 7.15 28.26 37.65
N GLY A 307 7.99 28.13 38.66
CA GLY A 307 7.99 28.99 39.83
C GLY A 307 9.12 28.65 40.78
N PHE A 308 9.03 29.20 41.98
CA PHE A 308 10.05 29.04 43.01
C PHE A 308 9.41 28.77 44.36
N VAL A 309 10.00 27.85 45.13
CA VAL A 309 9.56 27.48 46.47
C VAL A 309 9.48 28.73 47.36
N GLY A 310 8.49 28.77 48.24
CA GLY A 310 8.27 29.86 49.20
C GLY A 310 7.62 29.35 50.48
N SER A 311 6.93 30.25 51.18
CA SER A 311 6.17 29.92 52.39
C SER A 311 4.91 30.80 52.49
N THR A 312 4.28 31.09 51.35
CA THR A 312 3.08 31.96 51.29
C THR A 312 1.81 31.19 51.63
N GLY A 313 0.77 31.87 52.10
CA GLY A 313 -0.49 31.22 52.49
C GLY A 313 -0.34 30.54 53.84
N ARG A 314 -0.99 29.40 54.02
CA ARG A 314 -0.97 28.65 55.28
C ARG A 314 0.18 27.66 55.27
N SER A 315 1.36 28.10 55.71
CA SER A 315 2.61 27.32 55.66
C SER A 315 3.42 27.53 56.94
N GLN A 316 3.99 26.47 57.52
CA GLN A 316 4.86 26.56 58.70
C GLN A 316 6.31 26.93 58.39
N ALA A 317 6.82 26.55 57.22
CA ALA A 317 8.22 26.74 56.82
C ALA A 317 8.34 26.68 55.30
N PRO A 318 9.45 27.13 54.69
CA PRO A 318 9.65 27.04 53.25
C PRO A 318 9.52 25.61 52.71
N HIS A 319 8.48 25.37 51.91
CA HIS A 319 8.21 24.10 51.26
C HIS A 319 7.34 24.28 50.02
N LEU A 320 7.31 23.25 49.17
CA LEU A 320 6.35 23.12 48.08
C LEU A 320 5.32 22.08 48.47
N HIS A 321 4.05 22.48 48.52
CA HIS A 321 2.94 21.55 48.53
C HIS A 321 2.56 21.20 47.08
N TYR A 322 2.53 19.91 46.77
CA TYR A 322 2.30 19.38 45.42
C TYR A 322 1.18 18.35 45.40
N GLU A 323 0.15 18.60 44.59
CA GLU A 323 -0.95 17.66 44.37
C GLU A 323 -0.98 17.15 42.93
N VAL A 324 -1.41 15.89 42.78
CA VAL A 324 -1.76 15.30 41.48
C VAL A 324 -3.23 14.94 41.50
N HIS A 325 -3.95 15.34 40.46
CA HIS A 325 -5.36 15.06 40.26
C HIS A 325 -5.54 14.23 39.00
N LYS A 326 -6.37 13.20 39.08
CA LYS A 326 -6.78 12.36 37.96
C LYS A 326 -8.30 12.33 37.89
N ASN A 327 -8.85 12.83 36.79
CA ASN A 327 -10.29 12.90 36.53
C ASN A 327 -11.07 13.61 37.67
N GLY A 328 -10.49 14.66 38.24
CA GLY A 328 -11.08 15.43 39.35
C GLY A 328 -10.87 14.84 40.75
N SER A 329 -10.28 13.65 40.85
CA SER A 329 -9.93 13.02 42.13
C SER A 329 -8.45 13.21 42.45
N VAL A 330 -8.15 13.55 43.70
CA VAL A 330 -6.78 13.63 44.20
C VAL A 330 -6.18 12.22 44.27
N VAL A 331 -4.96 12.06 43.77
CA VAL A 331 -4.21 10.80 43.80
C VAL A 331 -2.85 10.99 44.45
N ASN A 332 -2.31 9.94 45.07
CA ASN A 332 -1.00 10.00 45.70
C ASN A 332 0.10 10.31 44.66
N PRO A 333 0.80 11.46 44.77
CA PRO A 333 1.81 11.87 43.79
C PRO A 333 2.99 10.89 43.64
N ILE A 334 3.25 10.06 44.66
CA ILE A 334 4.38 9.13 44.62
C ILE A 334 4.27 8.09 43.49
N ASN A 335 3.04 7.74 43.10
CA ASN A 335 2.77 6.75 42.06
C ASN A 335 3.26 7.18 40.66
N PHE A 336 3.75 8.41 40.53
CA PHE A 336 4.20 8.98 39.25
C PHE A 336 5.72 9.11 39.12
N TYR A 337 6.53 8.87 40.15
CA TYR A 337 7.97 9.15 40.10
C TYR A 337 8.85 8.09 39.42
N TYR A 338 8.28 7.11 38.73
CA TYR A 338 8.97 5.91 38.22
C TYR A 338 9.94 6.12 37.04
N GLY A 339 10.05 7.33 36.49
CA GLY A 339 10.86 7.58 35.27
C GLY A 339 12.31 8.02 35.50
N ASN A 340 12.59 8.71 36.61
CA ASN A 340 13.87 9.43 36.82
C ASN A 340 14.60 9.05 38.12
N ILE A 341 14.16 8.01 38.81
CA ILE A 341 14.76 7.54 40.07
C ILE A 341 14.98 6.03 40.01
N SER A 342 16.05 5.57 40.63
CA SER A 342 16.34 4.14 40.78
C SER A 342 15.30 3.46 41.67
N ALA A 343 15.15 2.14 41.55
CA ALA A 343 14.24 1.38 42.41
C ALA A 343 14.56 1.56 43.91
N VAL A 344 15.84 1.68 44.26
CA VAL A 344 16.29 1.94 45.64
C VAL A 344 15.83 3.32 46.11
N GLU A 345 15.95 4.35 45.28
CA GLU A 345 15.48 5.70 45.62
C GLU A 345 13.95 5.76 45.72
N TYR A 346 13.22 5.10 44.82
CA TYR A 346 11.76 5.01 44.87
C TYR A 346 11.29 4.38 46.19
N THR A 347 11.90 3.27 46.61
CA THR A 347 11.52 2.60 47.87
C THR A 347 11.84 3.47 49.10
N ALA A 348 12.96 4.21 49.08
CA ALA A 348 13.28 5.17 50.14
C ALA A 348 12.25 6.30 50.22
N ILE A 349 11.88 6.89 49.07
CA ILE A 349 10.83 7.91 48.98
C ILE A 349 9.47 7.35 49.42
N ALA A 350 9.13 6.12 49.03
CA ALA A 350 7.89 5.48 49.45
C ALA A 350 7.82 5.27 50.95
N LYS A 351 8.92 4.83 51.55
CA LYS A 351 9.02 4.65 53.00
C LYS A 351 8.84 5.99 53.74
N MET A 352 9.55 7.03 53.31
CA MET A 352 9.45 8.37 53.93
C MET A 352 8.04 8.98 53.76
N ALA A 353 7.44 8.88 52.58
CA ALA A 353 6.11 9.42 52.33
C ALA A 353 5.01 8.73 53.17
N THR A 354 5.16 7.44 53.43
CA THR A 354 4.21 6.63 54.21
C THR A 354 4.30 6.88 55.73
N GLN A 355 5.44 7.33 56.24
CA GLN A 355 5.64 7.57 57.68
C GLN A 355 4.77 8.73 58.19
N GLU A 356 3.64 8.42 58.83
CA GLU A 356 2.75 9.45 59.40
C GLU A 356 3.55 10.44 60.27
N ASN A 357 3.55 11.69 59.84
CA ASN A 357 4.25 12.81 60.47
C ASN A 357 3.35 14.05 60.36
N GLN A 358 3.80 15.19 60.86
CA GLN A 358 3.05 16.45 60.73
C GLN A 358 3.16 16.96 59.27
N SER A 359 2.06 17.48 58.69
CA SER A 359 2.13 18.24 57.43
C SER A 359 2.70 19.64 57.67
N PHE A 360 3.01 20.36 56.59
CA PHE A 360 3.49 21.75 56.66
C PHE A 360 2.40 22.80 56.42
N ASP A 361 1.22 22.39 55.96
CA ASP A 361 0.08 23.23 55.63
C ASP A 361 -1.27 22.79 56.21
#